data_AF-A0A351UV27-F1
#
_entry.id   AF-A0A351UV27-F1
#
_cell.length_a   1.000
_cell.length_b   1.000
_cell.length_c   1.000
_cell.angle_alpha   90.00
_cell.angle_beta   90.00
_cell.angle_gamma   90.00
#
_symmetry.space_group_name_H-M   'P 1'
#
loop_
_entity.id
_entity.type
_entity.pdbx_description
1 polymer ?
#
loop_
_entity_poly.entity_id
_entity_poly.type
_entity_poly.pdbx_seq_one_letter_code
_entity_poly.pdbx_strand_id
1 'polypeptide(L)' 'VLTRDQLLADIWGYDYIGETRTVDVHIRTLRQKLKTSGELIETVRGVGYRIGEQNET' A
#
# COMPACT_ATOMS: atom_id res chain seq x y z
N VAL A 1 -2.86 8.45 6.09
CA VAL A 1 -3.38 7.42 5.16
C VAL A 1 -3.03 7.87 3.75
N LEU A 2 -2.53 6.97 2.90
CA LEU A 2 -2.27 7.23 1.48
C LEU A 2 -3.33 6.54 0.63
N THR A 3 -3.95 7.27 -0.29
CA THR A 3 -4.91 6.71 -1.26
C THR A 3 -4.19 5.88 -2.32
N ARG A 4 -4.94 5.01 -3.02
CA ARG A 4 -4.37 4.26 -4.14
C ARG A 4 -3.88 5.17 -5.25
N ASP A 5 -4.62 6.24 -5.56
CA ASP A 5 -4.25 7.20 -6.60
C ASP A 5 -2.97 7.96 -6.24
N GLN A 6 -2.82 8.39 -4.97
CA GLN A 6 -1.58 8.99 -4.49
C GLN A 6 -0.39 8.02 -4.61
N LEU A 7 -0.55 6.78 -4.14
CA LEU A 7 0.51 5.78 -4.25
C LEU A 7 0.88 5.47 -5.70
N LEU A 8 -0.11 5.42 -6.60
CA LEU A 8 0.10 5.18 -8.01
C LEU A 8 0.87 6.34 -8.65
N ALA A 9 0.44 7.58 -8.40
CA ALA A 9 1.07 8.79 -8.93
C ALA A 9 2.48 9.00 -8.37
N ASP A 10 2.72 8.74 -7.10
CA ASP A 10 4.03 8.94 -6.47
C ASP A 10 5.07 7.89 -6.92
N ILE A 11 4.64 6.65 -7.20
CA ILE A 11 5.55 5.55 -7.57
C ILE A 11 5.77 5.47 -9.07
N TRP A 12 4.72 5.65 -9.89
CA TRP A 12 4.78 5.51 -11.35
C TRP A 12 4.69 6.85 -12.11
N GLY A 13 4.35 7.95 -11.44
CA GLY A 13 4.10 9.25 -12.06
C GLY A 13 2.65 9.43 -12.53
N TYR A 14 2.26 10.70 -12.73
CA TYR A 14 0.92 11.09 -13.16
C TYR A 14 0.56 10.62 -14.59
N ASP A 15 1.56 10.32 -15.42
CA ASP A 15 1.37 9.85 -16.80
C ASP A 15 1.05 8.34 -16.89
N TYR A 16 1.02 7.64 -15.76
CA TYR A 16 0.68 6.23 -15.72
C TYR A 16 -0.82 6.02 -15.88
N ILE A 17 -1.25 5.68 -17.11
CA ILE A 17 -2.62 5.31 -17.46
C ILE A 17 -2.91 3.84 -17.09
N GLY A 18 -2.54 3.42 -15.87
CA GLY A 18 -2.80 2.08 -15.37
C GLY A 18 -3.85 2.06 -14.26
N GLU A 19 -4.37 0.87 -13.97
CA GLU A 19 -5.37 0.70 -12.92
C GLU A 19 -4.75 0.79 -11.52
N THR A 20 -5.46 1.41 -10.58
CA THR A 20 -5.10 1.45 -9.15
C THR A 20 -4.97 0.05 -8.52
N ARG A 21 -5.50 -1.00 -9.16
CA ARG A 21 -5.35 -2.40 -8.78
C ARG A 21 -3.89 -2.89 -8.81
N THR A 22 -3.04 -2.26 -9.60
CA THR A 22 -1.59 -2.52 -9.58
C THR A 22 -1.02 -2.28 -8.18
N VAL A 23 -1.45 -1.22 -7.49
CA VAL A 23 -1.03 -0.90 -6.12
C VAL A 23 -1.37 -2.05 -5.17
N ASP A 24 -2.56 -2.65 -5.29
CA ASP A 24 -2.99 -3.73 -4.41
C ASP A 24 -2.10 -4.98 -4.54
N VAL A 25 -1.71 -5.32 -5.78
CA VAL A 25 -0.79 -6.45 -6.07
C VAL A 25 0.57 -6.18 -5.44
N HIS A 26 1.12 -4.99 -5.63
CA HIS A 26 2.42 -4.63 -5.08
C HIS A 26 2.41 -4.58 -3.56
N ILE A 27 1.35 -4.06 -2.92
CA ILE A 27 1.22 -4.09 -1.46
C ILE A 27 1.14 -5.52 -0.95
N ARG A 28 0.40 -6.42 -1.61
CA ARG A 28 0.36 -7.84 -1.23
C ARG A 28 1.74 -8.47 -1.27
N THR A 29 2.49 -8.27 -2.36
CA THR A 29 3.85 -8.80 -2.49
C THR A 29 4.80 -8.17 -1.47
N LEU A 30 4.67 -6.86 -1.21
CA LEU A 30 5.48 -6.15 -0.22
C LEU A 30 5.26 -6.72 1.18
N ARG A 31 4.00 -6.91 1.60
CA ARG A 31 3.67 -7.55 2.89
C ARG A 31 4.33 -8.92 3.03
N GLN A 32 4.26 -9.75 1.99
CA GLN A 32 4.89 -11.07 2.00
C GLN A 32 6.42 -10.99 2.16
N LYS A 33 7.07 -10.05 1.47
CA LYS A 33 8.52 -9.84 1.56
C LYS A 33 8.96 -9.32 2.94
N LEU A 34 8.13 -8.49 3.56
CA LEU A 34 8.39 -7.90 4.89
C LEU A 34 8.07 -8.85 6.06
N LYS A 35 7.46 -10.01 5.81
CA LYS A 35 7.09 -11.01 6.84
C LYS A 35 6.28 -10.35 7.97
N THR A 36 6.71 -10.49 9.22
CA THR A 36 6.04 -9.92 10.41
C THR A 36 5.90 -8.39 10.30
N SER A 37 6.89 -7.69 9.75
CA SER A 37 6.80 -6.24 9.54
C SER A 37 5.77 -5.86 8.47
N GLY A 38 5.34 -6.81 7.63
CA GLY A 38 4.28 -6.62 6.66
C GLY A 38 2.91 -6.37 7.31
N GLU A 39 2.72 -6.81 8.55
CA GLU A 39 1.50 -6.56 9.34
C GLU A 39 1.30 -5.08 9.65
N LEU A 40 2.38 -4.30 9.68
CA LEU A 40 2.32 -2.84 9.85
C LEU A 40 1.65 -2.14 8.67
N ILE A 41 1.65 -2.72 7.47
CA ILE A 41 0.93 -2.12 6.35
C ILE A 41 -0.54 -2.49 6.52
N GLU A 42 -1.40 -1.53 6.81
CA GLU A 42 -2.82 -1.76 7.02
C GLU A 42 -3.66 -1.29 5.83
N THR A 43 -4.75 -2.03 5.55
CA THR A 43 -5.71 -1.67 4.50
C THR A 43 -6.81 -0.80 5.08
N VAL A 44 -6.95 0.42 4.58
CA VAL A 44 -8.12 1.28 4.81
C VAL A 44 -9.10 1.03 3.65
N ARG A 45 -10.15 0.23 3.91
CA ARG A 45 -11.11 -0.21 2.88
C ARG A 45 -11.72 0.99 2.15
N GLY A 46 -11.77 0.91 0.82
CA GLY A 46 -12.28 1.99 -0.04
C GLY A 46 -11.36 3.19 -0.18
N VAL A 47 -10.24 3.27 0.55
CA VAL A 47 -9.35 4.44 0.54
C VAL A 47 -7.95 4.08 0.03
N GLY A 48 -7.25 3.18 0.72
CA GLY A 48 -5.85 2.87 0.42
C GLY A 48 -5.14 2.23 1.60
N TYR A 49 -3.96 2.73 1.93
CA TYR A 49 -3.05 2.09 2.87
C TYR A 49 -2.48 3.06 3.90
N ARG A 50 -2.12 2.53 5.07
CA ARG A 50 -1.39 3.26 6.11
C ARG A 50 -0.36 2.36 6.75
N ILE A 51 0.61 2.96 7.42
CA ILE A 51 1.45 2.24 8.38
C ILE A 51 0.74 2.30 9.74
N GLY A 52 0.51 1.14 10.35
CA GLY A 52 0.07 0.96 11.72
C GLY A 52 1.23 1.13 12.68
N GLU A 53 0.94 1.38 13.95
CA GLU A 53 1.96 1.39 14.99
C GLU A 53 2.35 -0.05 15.36
N GLN A 54 3.61 -0.27 15.72
CA GLN A 54 4.02 -1.55 16.26
C GLN A 54 3.28 -1.73 17.59
N ASN A 55 2.36 -2.70 17.67
CA ASN A 55 1.86 -3.13 18.97
C ASN A 55 3.01 -3.88 19.66
N GLU A 56 3.80 -3.15 20.45
CA GLU A 56 4.68 -3.76 21.46
C GLU A 56 3.76 -4.53 22.43
N THR A 57 3.76 -5.86 22.30
CA THR A 57 3.18 -6.78 23.29
C THR A 57 4.30 -7.59 23.89
#